data_AF-A0A3N5KL64-F1
#
_entry.id   AF-A0A3N5KL64-F1
#
_cell.length_a   1.000
_cell.length_b   1.000
_cell.length_c   1.000
_cell.angle_alpha   90.00
_cell.angle_beta   90.00
_cell.angle_gamma   90.00
#
_symmetry.space_group_name_H-M   'P 1'
#
loop_
_entity.id
_entity.type
_entity.pdbx_description
1 polymer ?
#
loop_
_entity_poly.entity_id
_entity_poly.type
_entity_poly.pdbx_seq_one_letter_code
_entity_poly.pdbx_strand_id
1 'polypeptide(L)'
;MAEIINSNLHNRGMEKTKISQKEEREIYLNLILNSVSNKKLIVAGPGTGKTFTFKKILENNNTNNNLVLTFIKKLVNDLEEKLGKYAEVKTFHSYCKKILHQINGKVNLESFLTKIIETDALLLGLNYTAIDNRFQLLEHNSKGIKFYLERGDYYETVSLMIQYIDYTN
;
A
#
# COMPACT_ATOMS: atom_id res chain seq x y z
N MET A 1 10.43 -12.38 -12.91
CA MET A 1 11.31 -12.80 -11.81
C MET A 1 11.60 -11.58 -10.93
N ALA A 2 11.54 -11.72 -9.60
CA ALA A 2 12.02 -10.69 -8.68
C ALA A 2 13.48 -11.01 -8.35
N GLU A 3 14.36 -10.01 -8.41
CA GLU A 3 15.78 -10.16 -8.08
C GLU A 3 15.96 -9.81 -6.60
N ILE A 4 16.39 -10.79 -5.80
CA ILE A 4 16.73 -10.59 -4.38
C ILE A 4 18.19 -10.13 -4.34
N ILE A 5 18.42 -8.84 -4.10
CA ILE A 5 19.76 -8.34 -3.82
C ILE A 5 20.07 -8.67 -2.36
N ASN A 6 20.68 -9.83 -2.16
CA ASN A 6 21.11 -10.31 -0.85
C ASN A 6 22.44 -9.66 -0.46
N SER A 7 22.52 -9.07 0.73
CA SER A 7 23.74 -8.45 1.27
C SER A 7 24.80 -9.45 1.76
N ASN A 8 24.76 -10.71 1.31
CA ASN A 8 25.59 -11.81 1.80
C ASN A 8 26.50 -12.41 0.71
N LEU A 9 27.23 -11.56 -0.02
CA LEU A 9 28.27 -12.02 -0.97
C LEU A 9 29.65 -12.22 -0.32
N HIS A 10 29.76 -12.17 1.00
CA HIS A 10 31.04 -12.25 1.71
C HIS A 10 31.51 -13.68 1.99
N ASN A 11 31.65 -14.52 0.95
CA ASN A 11 32.32 -15.83 1.05
C ASN A 11 32.83 -16.34 -0.31
N ARG A 12 33.69 -15.58 -0.99
CA ARG A 12 34.68 -16.15 -1.93
C ARG A 12 35.98 -15.38 -1.78
N GLY A 13 37.06 -16.11 -1.47
CA GLY A 13 38.31 -15.57 -0.95
C GLY A 13 38.95 -14.53 -1.86
N MET A 14 39.09 -13.31 -1.33
CA MET A 14 40.13 -12.31 -1.63
C MET A 14 40.29 -11.46 -0.36
N GLU A 15 41.50 -10.92 -0.15
CA GLU A 15 41.95 -10.19 1.04
C GLU A 15 40.89 -9.25 1.65
N LYS A 16 40.69 -9.35 2.97
CA LYS A 16 39.78 -8.49 3.75
C LYS A 16 40.33 -7.06 3.83
N THR A 17 40.19 -6.31 2.74
CA THR A 17 40.21 -4.87 2.79
C THR A 17 38.96 -4.46 3.58
N LYS A 18 39.12 -3.80 4.73
CA LYS A 18 38.01 -3.31 5.55
C LYS A 18 37.28 -2.20 4.78
N ILE A 19 36.32 -2.59 3.94
CA ILE A 19 35.44 -1.65 3.24
C ILE A 19 34.60 -0.93 4.31
N SER A 20 34.53 0.40 4.21
CA SER A 20 33.70 1.20 5.10
C SER A 20 32.22 0.90 4.87
N GLN A 21 31.39 0.96 5.91
CA GLN A 21 29.92 0.82 5.78
C GLN A 21 29.33 1.80 4.76
N LYS A 22 29.95 2.97 4.60
CA LYS A 22 29.53 3.97 3.61
C LYS A 22 29.77 3.47 2.18
N GLU A 23 30.94 2.91 1.93
CA GLU A 23 31.34 2.37 0.62
C GLU A 23 30.49 1.16 0.28
N GLU A 24 30.25 0.27 1.24
CA GLU A 24 29.38 -0.89 1.06
C GLU A 24 27.95 -0.47 0.70
N ARG A 25 27.41 0.55 1.38
CA ARG A 25 26.09 1.11 1.05
C ARG A 25 26.03 1.69 -0.36
N GLU A 26 27.09 2.38 -0.79
CA GLU A 26 27.18 2.95 -2.15
C GLU A 26 27.24 1.85 -3.22
N ILE A 27 27.96 0.75 -2.96
CA ILE A 27 27.98 -0.42 -3.86
C ILE A 27 26.57 -0.98 -4.03
N TYR A 28 25.86 -1.28 -2.94
CA TYR A 28 24.50 -1.83 -3.03
C TYR A 28 23.51 -0.85 -3.64
N LEU A 29 23.63 0.45 -3.36
CA LEU A 29 22.81 1.47 -4.00
C LEU A 29 23.00 1.45 -5.52
N ASN A 30 24.25 1.43 -6.00
CA ASN A 30 24.54 1.38 -7.42
C ASN A 30 24.02 0.10 -8.08
N LEU A 31 24.10 -1.06 -7.41
CA LEU A 31 23.50 -2.30 -7.89
C LEU A 31 21.98 -2.18 -8.04
N ILE A 32 21.31 -1.55 -7.07
CA ILE A 32 19.86 -1.31 -7.11
C ILE A 32 19.50 -0.35 -8.25
N LEU A 33 20.24 0.75 -8.42
CA LEU A 33 19.97 1.77 -9.44
C LEU A 33 20.19 1.25 -10.86
N ASN A 34 21.21 0.40 -11.06
CA ASN A 34 21.56 -0.15 -12.37
C ASN A 34 20.84 -1.45 -12.71
N SER A 35 20.10 -2.06 -11.76
CA SER A 35 19.34 -3.27 -12.04
C SER A 35 18.21 -2.99 -13.04
N VAL A 36 18.21 -3.75 -14.13
CA VAL A 36 17.18 -3.71 -15.19
C VAL A 36 15.86 -4.37 -14.79
N SER A 37 15.77 -4.93 -13.58
CA SER A 37 14.55 -5.58 -13.11
C SER A 37 13.42 -4.57 -12.90
N ASN A 38 12.26 -4.86 -13.48
CA ASN A 38 11.02 -4.09 -13.29
C ASN A 38 10.44 -4.24 -11.86
N LYS A 39 10.87 -5.26 -11.11
CA LYS A 39 10.39 -5.54 -9.74
C LYS A 39 11.58 -5.76 -8.82
N LYS A 40 11.68 -4.93 -7.78
CA LYS A 40 12.80 -4.93 -6.84
C LYS A 40 12.26 -5.09 -5.42
N LEU A 41 12.84 -6.01 -4.65
CA LEU A 41 12.56 -6.19 -3.23
C LEU A 41 13.76 -5.72 -2.41
N ILE A 42 13.57 -4.68 -1.60
CA ILE A 42 14.62 -4.12 -0.76
C ILE A 42 14.35 -4.55 0.69
N VAL A 43 15.20 -5.43 1.22
CA VAL A 43 15.14 -5.89 2.61
C VAL A 43 16.29 -5.26 3.37
N ALA A 44 16.00 -4.49 4.42
CA ALA A 44 17.04 -3.87 5.23
C ALA A 44 16.56 -3.59 6.66
N GLY A 45 17.50 -3.63 7.61
CA GLY A 45 17.24 -3.35 9.02
C GLY A 45 16.78 -1.91 9.30
N PRO A 46 16.37 -1.58 10.53
CA PRO A 46 16.08 -0.20 10.93
C PRO A 46 17.33 0.70 10.74
N GLY A 47 17.13 1.97 10.41
CA GLY A 47 18.23 2.95 10.26
C GLY A 47 19.16 2.78 9.04
N THR A 48 19.01 1.71 8.24
CA THR A 48 19.89 1.40 7.09
C THR A 48 19.68 2.27 5.84
N GLY A 49 18.83 3.31 5.90
CA GLY A 49 18.64 4.24 4.79
C GLY A 49 17.69 3.75 3.68
N LYS A 50 16.70 2.92 4.00
CA LYS A 50 15.65 2.50 3.03
C LYS A 50 15.01 3.69 2.30
N THR A 51 14.58 4.71 3.04
CA THR A 51 13.98 5.93 2.46
C THR A 51 14.97 6.69 1.56
N PHE A 52 16.25 6.72 1.92
CA PHE A 52 17.30 7.31 1.09
C PHE A 52 17.46 6.54 -0.23
N THR A 53 17.44 5.21 -0.17
CA THR A 53 17.49 4.34 -1.35
C THR A 53 16.28 4.57 -2.25
N PHE A 54 15.05 4.62 -1.69
CA PHE A 54 13.84 4.94 -2.46
C PHE A 54 13.92 6.31 -3.12
N LYS A 55 14.42 7.34 -2.41
CA LYS A 55 14.63 8.66 -2.99
C LYS A 55 15.53 8.61 -4.21
N LYS A 56 16.66 7.89 -4.13
CA LYS A 56 17.61 7.76 -5.24
C LYS A 56 17.02 7.01 -6.44
N ILE A 57 16.21 5.99 -6.20
CA ILE A 57 15.47 5.29 -7.27
C ILE A 57 14.50 6.25 -7.97
N LEU A 58 13.73 7.01 -7.21
CA LEU A 58 12.76 7.97 -7.75
C LEU A 58 13.44 9.14 -8.49
N GLU A 59 14.58 9.61 -7.98
CA GLU A 59 15.42 10.63 -8.65
C GLU A 59 15.96 10.14 -10.00
N ASN A 60 16.29 8.84 -10.11
CA ASN A 60 16.81 8.25 -11.34
C ASN A 60 15.70 7.88 -12.35
N ASN A 61 14.44 7.86 -11.91
CA ASN A 61 13.30 7.67 -12.79
C ASN A 61 12.94 8.99 -13.47
N ASN A 62 13.11 9.06 -14.79
CA ASN A 62 12.77 10.24 -15.60
C ASN A 62 11.24 10.43 -15.82
N THR A 63 10.40 9.89 -14.95
CA THR A 63 8.95 9.95 -15.09
C THR A 63 8.33 10.77 -13.96
N ASN A 64 7.38 11.63 -14.28
CA ASN A 64 6.66 12.44 -13.29
C ASN A 64 5.45 11.72 -12.65
N ASN A 65 5.23 10.44 -13.00
CA ASN A 65 4.06 9.66 -12.57
C ASN A 65 4.43 8.59 -11.50
N ASN A 66 5.46 8.83 -10.70
CA ASN A 66 5.78 7.91 -9.62
C ASN A 66 4.72 7.98 -8.51
N LEU A 67 4.40 6.83 -7.92
CA LEU A 67 3.48 6.69 -6.81
C LEU A 67 4.19 5.98 -5.65
N VAL A 68 4.13 6.58 -4.46
CA VAL A 68 4.60 5.96 -3.22
C VAL A 68 3.38 5.66 -2.35
N LEU A 69 3.21 4.38 -2.02
CA LEU A 69 2.16 3.92 -1.13
C LEU A 69 2.70 3.59 0.25
N THR A 70 2.01 4.08 1.27
CA THR A 70 2.28 3.74 2.67
C THR A 70 1.02 3.23 3.37
N PHE A 71 1.16 2.61 4.52
CA PHE A 71 0.02 2.08 5.27
C PHE A 71 -0.70 3.15 6.09
N ILE A 72 0.04 4.05 6.74
CA ILE A 72 -0.54 4.99 7.72
C ILE A 72 -0.39 6.44 7.28
N LYS A 73 -1.40 7.26 7.59
CA LYS A 73 -1.45 8.68 7.23
C LYS A 73 -0.30 9.49 7.82
N LYS A 74 0.16 9.14 9.03
CA LYS A 74 1.31 9.80 9.66
C LYS A 74 2.57 9.73 8.79
N LEU A 75 2.83 8.58 8.16
CA LEU A 75 3.97 8.40 7.27
C LEU A 75 3.80 9.11 5.93
N VAL A 76 2.58 9.48 5.53
CA VAL A 76 2.36 10.24 4.29
C VAL A 76 3.07 11.58 4.40
N ASN A 77 2.85 12.34 5.48
CA ASN A 77 3.47 13.65 5.64
C ASN A 77 5.02 13.56 5.66
N ASP A 78 5.56 12.61 6.43
CA ASP A 78 7.01 12.41 6.56
C ASP A 78 7.67 12.01 5.22
N LEU A 79 6.97 11.25 4.39
CA LEU A 79 7.46 10.82 3.08
C LEU A 79 7.22 11.89 2.02
N GLU A 80 6.14 12.65 2.10
CA GLU A 80 5.82 13.75 1.18
C GLU A 80 6.91 14.83 1.26
N GLU A 81 7.37 15.18 2.47
CA GLU A 81 8.50 16.12 2.64
C GLU A 81 9.78 15.62 1.93
N LYS A 82 10.03 14.31 1.97
CA LYS A 82 11.29 13.71 1.46
C LYS A 82 11.23 13.35 -0.02
N LEU A 83 10.06 12.96 -0.50
CA LEU A 83 9.84 12.29 -1.79
C LEU A 83 8.79 12.98 -2.68
N GLY A 84 8.00 13.92 -2.14
CA GLY A 84 6.88 14.57 -2.85
C GLY A 84 7.28 15.29 -4.14
N LYS A 85 8.54 15.74 -4.23
CA LYS A 85 9.12 16.29 -5.46
C LYS A 85 9.19 15.26 -6.60
N TYR A 86 9.31 13.98 -6.27
CA TYR A 86 9.57 12.91 -7.23
C TYR A 86 8.39 11.96 -7.40
N ALA A 87 7.46 11.91 -6.44
CA ALA A 87 6.34 10.98 -6.45
C ALA A 87 5.15 11.52 -5.67
N GLU A 88 3.94 11.13 -6.07
CA GLU A 88 2.75 11.33 -5.25
C GLU A 88 2.76 10.33 -4.08
N VAL A 89 2.71 10.80 -2.83
CA VAL A 89 2.64 9.92 -1.66
C VAL A 89 1.20 9.80 -1.19
N LYS A 90 0.70 8.57 -1.03
CA LYS A 90 -0.63 8.30 -0.48
C LYS A 90 -0.64 7.08 0.42
N THR A 91 -1.70 6.97 1.23
CA THR A 91 -2.09 5.64 1.70
C THR A 91 -2.75 4.85 0.58
N PHE A 92 -2.74 3.51 0.68
CA PHE A 92 -3.45 2.65 -0.26
C PHE A 92 -4.92 3.08 -0.41
N HIS A 93 -5.62 3.29 0.70
CA HIS A 93 -7.03 3.74 0.69
C HIS A 93 -7.24 5.09 0.02
N SER A 94 -6.37 6.07 0.28
CA SER A 94 -6.48 7.39 -0.34
C SER A 94 -6.24 7.32 -1.84
N TYR A 95 -5.37 6.41 -2.28
CA TYR A 95 -5.15 6.13 -3.70
C TYR A 95 -6.36 5.46 -4.34
N CYS A 96 -6.90 4.40 -3.74
CA CYS A 96 -8.12 3.75 -4.24
C CYS A 96 -9.30 4.72 -4.33
N LYS A 97 -9.49 5.58 -3.31
CA LYS A 97 -10.50 6.65 -3.35
C LYS A 97 -10.32 7.58 -4.55
N LYS A 98 -9.08 8.02 -4.82
CA LYS A 98 -8.76 8.86 -6.00
C LYS A 98 -9.15 8.15 -7.30
N ILE A 99 -8.79 6.89 -7.45
CA ILE A 99 -9.09 6.09 -8.64
C ILE A 99 -10.61 5.90 -8.81
N LEU A 100 -11.33 5.55 -7.73
CA LEU A 100 -12.78 5.39 -7.76
C LEU A 100 -13.49 6.67 -8.22
N HIS A 101 -13.05 7.83 -7.72
CA HIS A 101 -13.61 9.11 -8.16
C HIS A 101 -13.31 9.41 -9.64
N GLN A 102 -12.17 8.98 -10.16
CA GLN A 102 -11.81 9.19 -11.56
C GLN A 102 -12.62 8.31 -12.52
N ILE A 103 -12.94 7.07 -12.13
CA ILE A 103 -13.65 6.12 -13.00
C ILE A 103 -15.17 6.33 -12.93
N ASN A 104 -15.72 6.44 -11.71
CA ASN A 104 -17.17 6.40 -11.47
C ASN A 104 -17.75 7.79 -11.13
N GLY A 105 -16.94 8.85 -11.11
CA GLY A 105 -17.37 10.18 -10.73
C GLY A 105 -17.59 10.31 -9.21
N LYS A 106 -18.79 10.72 -8.77
CA LYS A 106 -19.08 10.90 -7.34
C LYS A 106 -19.50 9.57 -6.70
N VAL A 107 -18.52 8.75 -6.34
CA VAL A 107 -18.77 7.61 -5.43
C VAL A 107 -18.71 8.12 -4.00
N ASN A 108 -19.76 7.86 -3.23
CA ASN A 108 -19.75 8.16 -1.80
C ASN A 108 -18.96 7.08 -1.05
N LEU A 109 -18.21 7.51 -0.05
CA LEU A 109 -17.55 6.59 0.88
C LEU A 109 -18.27 6.65 2.21
N GLU A 110 -18.85 5.53 2.62
CA GLU A 110 -19.51 5.39 3.91
C GLU A 110 -18.85 4.27 4.71
N SER A 111 -18.20 4.64 5.82
CA SER A 111 -17.50 3.71 6.70
C SER A 111 -18.43 2.66 7.31
N PHE A 112 -19.70 3.02 7.53
CA PHE A 112 -20.68 2.14 8.16
C PHE A 112 -21.63 1.47 7.17
N LEU A 113 -21.30 1.47 5.87
CA LEU A 113 -22.15 0.89 4.83
C LEU A 113 -22.50 -0.58 5.12
N THR A 114 -21.57 -1.36 5.67
CA THR A 114 -21.78 -2.75 6.08
C THR A 114 -22.91 -2.88 7.10
N LYS A 115 -22.98 -1.98 8.09
CA LYS A 115 -24.03 -1.94 9.12
C LYS A 115 -25.37 -1.45 8.58
N ILE A 116 -25.35 -0.45 7.69
CA ILE A 116 -26.57 0.05 7.01
C ILE A 116 -27.19 -1.10 6.22
N ILE A 117 -26.38 -1.81 5.44
CA ILE A 117 -26.84 -2.94 4.61
C ILE A 117 -27.30 -4.12 5.47
N GLU A 118 -26.65 -4.39 6.60
CA GLU A 118 -27.11 -5.41 7.55
C GLU A 118 -28.48 -5.05 8.13
N THR A 119 -28.71 -3.77 8.45
CA THR A 119 -30.02 -3.28 8.89
C THR A 119 -31.08 -3.43 7.80
N ASP A 120 -30.73 -3.11 6.56
CA ASP A 120 -31.60 -3.28 5.39
C ASP A 120 -32.00 -4.75 5.16
N ALA A 121 -31.05 -5.66 5.33
CA ALA A 121 -31.31 -7.10 5.22
C ALA A 121 -32.35 -7.52 6.26
N LEU A 122 -32.19 -7.10 7.53
CA LEU A 122 -33.13 -7.39 8.61
C LEU A 122 -34.53 -6.84 8.32
N LEU A 123 -34.64 -5.60 7.83
CA LEU A 123 -35.93 -4.98 7.48
C LEU A 123 -36.66 -5.71 6.35
N LEU A 124 -35.94 -6.43 5.48
CA LEU A 124 -36.49 -7.23 4.39
C LEU A 124 -36.76 -8.69 4.78
N GLY A 125 -36.60 -9.04 6.05
CA GLY A 125 -36.73 -10.41 6.53
C GLY A 125 -35.59 -11.33 6.10
N LEU A 126 -34.47 -10.77 5.64
CA LEU A 126 -33.26 -11.52 5.29
C LEU A 126 -32.34 -11.59 6.51
N ASN A 127 -31.98 -12.81 6.92
CA ASN A 127 -31.09 -13.03 8.07
C ASN A 127 -29.61 -13.08 7.61
N TYR A 128 -29.14 -11.99 7.00
CA TYR A 128 -27.74 -11.83 6.63
C TYR A 128 -26.98 -11.14 7.76
N THR A 129 -26.43 -11.95 8.66
CA THR A 129 -25.61 -11.45 9.78
C THR A 129 -24.12 -11.42 9.42
N ALA A 130 -23.37 -10.60 10.17
CA ALA A 130 -21.92 -10.51 10.11
C ALA A 130 -21.38 -10.08 8.74
N ILE A 131 -22.14 -9.24 8.02
CA ILE A 131 -21.73 -8.69 6.71
C ILE A 131 -20.38 -8.00 6.83
N ASP A 132 -20.14 -7.26 7.91
CA ASP A 132 -18.86 -6.57 8.15
C ASP A 132 -17.68 -7.55 8.21
N ASN A 133 -17.78 -8.62 9.02
CA ASN A 133 -16.75 -9.65 9.10
C ASN A 133 -16.51 -10.34 7.76
N ARG A 134 -17.59 -10.70 7.05
CA ARG A 134 -17.48 -11.34 5.73
C ARG A 134 -16.86 -10.43 4.68
N PHE A 135 -17.14 -9.13 4.77
CA PHE A 135 -16.56 -8.11 3.90
C PHE A 135 -15.07 -7.96 4.18
N GLN A 136 -14.69 -7.95 5.46
CA GLN A 136 -13.30 -7.93 5.90
C GLN A 136 -12.53 -9.21 5.48
N LEU A 137 -13.18 -10.36 5.50
CA LEU A 137 -12.58 -11.65 5.10
C LEU A 137 -12.63 -11.90 3.58
N LEU A 138 -13.19 -10.96 2.80
CA LEU A 138 -13.36 -11.08 1.35
C LEU A 138 -14.10 -12.37 0.93
N GLU A 139 -15.15 -12.74 1.68
CA GLU A 139 -15.96 -13.92 1.37
C GLU A 139 -16.88 -13.68 0.16
N HIS A 140 -16.33 -13.78 -1.05
CA HIS A 140 -17.01 -13.44 -2.30
C HIS A 140 -18.25 -14.28 -2.63
N ASN A 141 -18.40 -15.47 -2.02
CA ASN A 141 -19.47 -16.41 -2.36
C ASN A 141 -20.66 -16.39 -1.39
N SER A 142 -20.66 -15.51 -0.39
CA SER A 142 -21.79 -15.44 0.56
C SER A 142 -22.94 -14.62 -0.03
N LYS A 143 -24.18 -15.08 0.20
CA LYS A 143 -25.40 -14.32 -0.19
C LYS A 143 -25.42 -12.91 0.40
N GLY A 144 -24.86 -12.74 1.61
CA GLY A 144 -24.75 -11.44 2.27
C GLY A 144 -23.81 -10.48 1.54
N ILE A 145 -22.69 -10.95 0.98
CA ILE A 145 -21.78 -10.10 0.19
C ILE A 145 -22.38 -9.75 -1.16
N LYS A 146 -23.09 -10.67 -1.81
CA LYS A 146 -23.84 -10.32 -3.03
C LYS A 146 -24.89 -9.24 -2.76
N PHE A 147 -25.66 -9.39 -1.68
CA PHE A 147 -26.63 -8.38 -1.25
C PHE A 147 -25.95 -7.04 -0.92
N TYR A 148 -24.77 -7.07 -0.30
CA TYR A 148 -23.97 -5.87 -0.05
C TYR A 148 -23.59 -5.14 -1.34
N LEU A 149 -23.13 -5.86 -2.37
CA LEU A 149 -22.77 -5.25 -3.65
C LEU A 149 -23.99 -4.61 -4.33
N GLU A 150 -25.12 -5.34 -4.37
CA GLU A 150 -26.38 -4.83 -4.94
C GLU A 150 -26.87 -3.56 -4.23
N ARG A 151 -26.72 -3.48 -2.90
CA ARG A 151 -27.07 -2.28 -2.12
C ARG A 151 -26.07 -1.16 -2.26
N GLY A 152 -24.78 -1.46 -2.34
CA GLY A 152 -23.73 -0.48 -2.61
C GLY A 152 -23.96 0.24 -3.94
N ASP A 153 -24.31 -0.52 -4.98
CA ASP A 153 -24.70 0.02 -6.28
C ASP A 153 -25.96 0.89 -6.18
N TYR A 154 -27.00 0.43 -5.45
CA TYR A 154 -28.22 1.21 -5.22
C TYR A 154 -27.97 2.56 -4.53
N TYR A 155 -27.04 2.61 -3.57
CA TYR A 155 -26.69 3.85 -2.88
C TYR A 155 -25.60 4.68 -3.58
N GLU A 156 -25.05 4.21 -4.71
CA GLU A 156 -23.85 4.77 -5.33
C GLU A 156 -22.70 4.98 -4.31
N THR A 157 -22.57 4.04 -3.37
CA THR A 157 -21.71 4.15 -2.19
C THR A 157 -20.90 2.88 -1.98
N VAL A 158 -19.64 3.02 -1.59
CA VAL A 158 -18.79 1.88 -1.21
C VAL A 158 -18.18 2.10 0.17
N SER A 159 -18.02 1.02 0.93
CA SER A 159 -17.11 1.02 2.08
C SER A 159 -15.73 0.54 1.63
N LEU A 160 -14.70 1.16 2.20
CA LEU A 160 -13.35 0.62 2.13
C LEU A 160 -13.09 -0.16 3.41
N MET A 161 -12.36 -1.26 3.29
CA MET A 161 -11.89 -2.02 4.44
C MET A 161 -10.94 -1.15 5.26
N ILE A 162 -11.46 -0.41 6.23
CA ILE A 162 -10.68 0.33 7.20
C ILE A 162 -10.38 -0.68 8.31
N GLN A 163 -9.13 -1.13 8.40
CA GLN A 163 -8.68 -1.66 9.68
C GLN A 163 -8.80 -0.49 10.66
N TYR A 164 -9.74 -0.58 11.59
CA TYR A 164 -9.74 0.24 12.78
C TYR A 164 -8.42 -0.05 13.49
N ILE A 165 -7.39 0.72 13.18
CA ILE A 165 -6.30 0.92 14.12
C ILE A 165 -6.93 1.83 15.16
N ASP A 166 -7.40 1.20 16.25
CA ASP A 166 -7.94 1.89 17.40
C ASP A 166 -6.99 3.02 17.81
N TYR A 167 -7.45 4.26 17.61
CA TYR A 167 -6.92 5.41 18.33
C TYR A 167 -7.61 5.44 19.69
N THR A 168 -7.27 4.47 20.55
CA THR A 168 -7.37 4.67 22.00
C THR A 168 -6.07 5.31 22.45
N ASN A 169 -6.19 6.57 22.90
CA ASN A 169 -5.14 7.34 23.56
C ASN A 169 -4.49 6.60 24.73
#